data_AF-A0A915BNI0-F1
#
_entry.id   AF-A0A915BNI0-F1
#
_cell.length_a   1.000
_cell.length_b   1.000
_cell.length_c   1.000
_cell.angle_alpha   90.00
_cell.angle_beta   90.00
_cell.angle_gamma   90.00
#
_symmetry.space_group_name_H-M   'P 1'
#
loop_
_entity.id
_entity.type
_entity.pdbx_description
1 polymer ?
#
loop_
_entity_poly.entity_id
_entity_poly.type
_entity_poly.pdbx_seq_one_letter_code
_entity_poly.pdbx_strand_id
1 'polypeptide(L)'
;MTSCMQFFNILVHSTEDMNYRSYLQYEFTLLGLDDYLEILSTNESEQLQTQRIAYLENMLDVPTLIDEADKKAKFEAENARLSDDLSKTKERLQEVEADYIARLAQLDRRLKELNDEKEKLLKEHDTTLDTMRRTLNEKDKANREKQAKLEWRIQELERIQENLKAGLLEASKPATGPGSKSPPTPPPPPPGPHVANESAQSAAADDSSFPAPPPPPPPPPPPPPGALNRAAVIPPPPPPLTRNLLSPPASDVMTIKKVYNTRNKLPLLNWCPLKPNQAKDTVFNNLNDEQIMSKIDFSPLEDLFKIGVSRVLDMSDASSVGQHSPGSLSSGMNSFRKNTILDTKRLQNIAITRRKLALPASAIMAAVHRMDLEALPPESVDILLKIAPTQDEMARFREYESDRKNIAELSEEDQFLAHLVKIERLEHKVKIMSFMGTFEESADLLEPQFVNLTAASKCVREATKFHKILEVMLAYGNYMNSGRKGAVYGFKISSLDTLSGLKSSVERSLSLLHIIADSIAHSFPELLNFGEQLKFADKASGTSITLISILICGFDLLQSLEHACHF
;
A
#
# COMPACT_ATOMS: atom_id res chain seq x y z
N MET A 1 2.45 70.62 -11.08
CA MET A 1 2.30 69.22 -11.55
C MET A 1 3.33 68.32 -10.88
N THR A 2 4.64 68.52 -11.05
CA THR A 2 5.69 67.69 -10.43
C THR A 2 5.57 67.55 -8.91
N SER A 3 5.30 68.64 -8.19
CA SER A 3 5.13 68.63 -6.72
C SER A 3 3.88 67.86 -6.25
N CYS A 4 2.80 67.89 -7.03
CA CYS A 4 1.57 67.13 -6.73
C CYS A 4 1.79 65.63 -6.90
N MET A 5 2.51 65.22 -7.95
CA MET A 5 2.87 63.81 -8.17
C MET A 5 3.76 63.29 -7.02
N GLN A 6 4.74 64.10 -6.59
CA GLN A 6 5.61 63.75 -5.46
C GLN A 6 4.82 63.59 -4.16
N PHE A 7 3.85 64.47 -3.90
CA PHE A 7 2.96 64.38 -2.74
C PHE A 7 2.14 63.08 -2.71
N PHE A 8 1.43 62.75 -3.80
CA PHE A 8 0.65 61.51 -3.86
C PHE A 8 1.53 60.26 -3.84
N ASN A 9 2.68 60.28 -4.50
CA ASN A 9 3.63 59.17 -4.43
C ASN A 9 4.13 58.92 -3.01
N ILE A 10 4.29 59.95 -2.17
CA ILE A 10 4.66 59.76 -0.76
C ILE A 10 3.52 59.08 0.01
N LEU A 11 2.26 59.47 -0.22
CA LEU A 11 1.10 58.89 0.45
C LEU A 11 0.72 57.48 -0.04
N VAL A 12 1.04 57.16 -1.30
CA VAL A 12 0.72 55.89 -1.96
C VAL A 12 1.86 54.88 -1.87
N HIS A 13 3.12 55.34 -1.90
CA HIS A 13 4.30 54.49 -2.01
C HIS A 13 5.32 54.70 -0.89
N SER A 14 4.94 55.27 0.26
CA SER A 14 5.76 55.13 1.46
C SER A 14 5.77 53.65 1.87
N THR A 15 6.78 52.91 1.41
CA THR A 15 6.91 51.44 1.57
C THR A 15 7.63 51.03 2.85
N GLU A 16 8.21 51.99 3.59
CA GLU A 16 9.07 51.69 4.74
C GLU A 16 8.30 51.51 6.05
N ASP A 17 7.12 52.13 6.19
CA ASP A 17 6.27 51.96 7.38
C ASP A 17 4.77 52.10 7.04
N MET A 18 4.08 50.96 7.01
CA MET A 18 2.63 50.90 6.76
C MET A 18 1.80 51.61 7.84
N ASN A 19 2.29 51.64 9.09
CA ASN A 19 1.61 52.34 10.17
C ASN A 19 1.72 53.85 9.99
N TYR A 20 2.91 54.32 9.61
CA TYR A 20 3.12 55.73 9.29
C TYR A 20 2.29 56.18 8.09
N ARG A 21 2.19 55.34 7.05
CA ARG A 21 1.30 55.59 5.91
C ARG A 21 -0.18 55.66 6.30
N SER A 22 -0.66 54.71 7.10
CA SER A 22 -2.04 54.71 7.61
C SER A 22 -2.32 55.97 8.43
N TYR A 23 -1.38 56.36 9.30
CA TYR A 23 -1.46 57.59 10.09
C TYR A 23 -1.53 58.84 9.20
N LEU A 24 -0.65 58.96 8.20
CA LEU A 24 -0.66 60.10 7.28
C LEU A 24 -1.97 60.17 6.47
N GLN A 25 -2.44 59.05 5.93
CA GLN A 25 -3.71 58.99 5.20
C GLN A 25 -4.88 59.47 6.09
N TYR A 26 -4.92 59.02 7.35
CA TYR A 26 -5.92 59.45 8.32
C TYR A 26 -5.86 60.96 8.62
N GLU A 27 -4.67 61.50 8.88
CA GLU A 27 -4.48 62.95 9.11
C GLU A 27 -4.92 63.78 7.90
N PHE A 28 -4.60 63.35 6.67
CA PHE A 28 -5.03 64.06 5.47
C PHE A 28 -6.53 63.95 5.20
N THR A 29 -7.17 62.83 5.53
CA THR A 29 -8.63 62.71 5.55
C THR A 29 -9.25 63.72 6.52
N LEU A 30 -8.72 63.86 7.74
CA LEU A 30 -9.20 64.84 8.72
C LEU A 30 -9.02 66.30 8.25
N LEU A 31 -7.96 66.57 7.48
CA LEU A 31 -7.71 67.89 6.89
C LEU A 31 -8.57 68.18 5.66
N GLY A 32 -9.47 67.27 5.27
CA GLY A 32 -10.39 67.45 4.14
C GLY A 32 -9.76 67.21 2.77
N LEU A 33 -8.67 66.42 2.70
CA LEU A 33 -8.06 66.05 1.42
C LEU A 33 -9.05 65.29 0.54
N ASP A 34 -9.87 64.42 1.13
CA ASP A 34 -10.86 63.62 0.40
C ASP A 34 -11.93 64.49 -0.25
N ASP A 35 -12.44 65.50 0.47
CA ASP A 35 -13.37 66.50 -0.06
C ASP A 35 -12.73 67.31 -1.20
N TYR A 36 -11.44 67.66 -1.06
CA TYR A 36 -10.71 68.37 -2.10
C TYR A 36 -10.45 67.49 -3.34
N LEU A 37 -10.18 66.20 -3.15
CA LEU A 37 -10.04 65.22 -4.23
C LEU A 37 -11.36 64.98 -4.98
N GLU A 38 -12.50 65.09 -4.31
CA GLU A 38 -13.83 65.05 -4.92
C GLU A 38 -14.08 66.30 -5.79
N ILE A 39 -13.71 67.50 -5.32
CA ILE A 39 -13.80 68.73 -6.12
C ILE A 39 -12.88 68.66 -7.34
N LEU A 40 -11.68 68.09 -7.19
CA LEU A 40 -10.75 67.88 -8.30
C LEU A 40 -11.23 66.85 -9.32
N SER A 41 -12.34 66.15 -9.06
CA SER A 41 -12.86 65.14 -9.99
C SER A 41 -13.35 65.70 -11.32
N THR A 42 -13.76 66.96 -11.37
CA THR A 42 -14.22 67.65 -12.59
C THR A 42 -13.08 68.29 -13.38
N ASN A 43 -11.81 68.08 -13.00
CA ASN A 43 -10.66 68.69 -13.65
C ASN A 43 -10.23 67.92 -14.92
N GLU A 44 -9.95 68.62 -16.02
CA GLU A 44 -9.59 68.04 -17.33
C GLU A 44 -8.19 67.40 -17.39
N SER A 45 -7.36 67.55 -16.36
CA SER A 45 -5.99 67.01 -16.34
C SER A 45 -5.95 65.50 -16.08
N GLU A 46 -5.73 64.72 -17.14
CA GLU A 46 -5.62 63.26 -17.10
C GLU A 46 -4.56 62.75 -16.09
N GLN A 47 -3.42 63.44 -16.00
CA GLN A 47 -2.34 63.09 -15.06
C GLN A 47 -2.74 63.24 -13.58
N LEU A 48 -3.54 64.25 -13.25
CA LEU A 48 -4.03 64.47 -11.89
C LEU A 48 -5.13 63.47 -11.52
N GLN A 49 -5.96 63.11 -12.49
CA GLN A 49 -6.99 62.07 -12.34
C GLN A 49 -6.35 60.70 -12.05
N THR A 50 -5.26 60.35 -12.74
CA THR A 50 -4.49 59.13 -12.45
C THR A 50 -3.97 59.10 -11.02
N GLN A 51 -3.44 60.21 -10.49
CA GLN A 51 -2.93 60.25 -9.12
C GLN A 51 -4.03 60.18 -8.06
N ARG A 52 -5.18 60.81 -8.30
CA ARG A 52 -6.34 60.69 -7.42
C ARG A 52 -6.81 59.23 -7.34
N ILE A 53 -6.96 58.58 -8.49
CA ILE A 53 -7.36 57.16 -8.55
C ILE A 53 -6.33 56.29 -7.81
N ALA A 54 -5.04 56.51 -8.09
CA ALA A 54 -3.98 55.81 -7.39
C ALA A 54 -4.05 56.00 -5.87
N TYR A 55 -4.30 57.21 -5.36
CA TYR A 55 -4.50 57.46 -3.93
C TYR A 55 -5.70 56.69 -3.35
N LEU A 56 -6.87 56.83 -3.96
CA LEU A 56 -8.11 56.19 -3.49
C LEU A 56 -8.04 54.66 -3.52
N GLU A 57 -7.44 54.07 -4.56
CA GLU A 57 -7.26 52.61 -4.67
C GLU A 57 -6.23 52.06 -3.68
N ASN A 58 -5.35 52.93 -3.16
CA ASN A 58 -4.27 52.58 -2.25
C ASN A 58 -4.52 53.09 -0.81
N MET A 59 -5.75 53.48 -0.48
CA MET A 59 -6.14 53.80 0.89
C MET A 59 -6.19 52.52 1.73
N LEU A 60 -5.63 52.57 2.93
CA LEU A 60 -5.65 51.45 3.85
C LEU A 60 -7.03 51.34 4.52
N ASP A 61 -7.70 50.21 4.29
CA ASP A 61 -8.94 49.84 4.99
C ASP A 61 -8.61 49.29 6.38
N VAL A 62 -8.38 50.20 7.33
CA VAL A 62 -8.02 49.89 8.71
C VAL A 62 -9.05 48.97 9.40
N PRO A 63 -10.38 49.19 9.28
CA PRO A 63 -11.38 48.26 9.81
C PRO A 63 -11.21 46.81 9.32
N THR A 64 -11.05 46.61 8.01
CA THR A 64 -10.85 45.26 7.45
C THR A 64 -9.55 44.63 7.94
N LEU A 65 -8.47 45.40 8.06
CA LEU A 65 -7.20 44.91 8.59
C LEU A 65 -7.27 44.50 10.06
N ILE A 66 -8.06 45.20 10.89
CA ILE A 66 -8.30 44.82 12.28
C ILE A 66 -9.07 43.50 12.36
N ASP A 67 -10.13 43.35 11.56
CA ASP A 67 -10.89 42.09 11.48
C ASP A 67 -10.02 40.91 11.02
N GLU A 68 -9.13 41.13 10.06
CA GLU A 68 -8.16 40.14 9.60
C GLU A 68 -7.13 39.79 10.67
N ALA A 69 -6.63 40.77 11.43
CA ALA A 69 -5.72 40.56 12.54
C ALA A 69 -6.37 39.75 13.68
N ASP A 70 -7.63 40.05 14.02
CA ASP A 70 -8.39 39.33 15.04
C ASP A 70 -8.69 37.88 14.61
N LYS A 71 -9.03 37.66 13.33
CA LYS A 71 -9.18 36.30 12.77
C LYS A 71 -7.87 35.53 12.82
N LYS A 72 -6.77 36.17 12.41
CA LYS A 72 -5.43 35.57 12.46
C LYS A 72 -5.05 35.17 13.89
N ALA A 73 -5.27 36.04 14.87
CA ALA A 73 -4.99 35.73 16.27
C ALA A 73 -5.82 34.52 16.78
N LYS A 74 -7.10 34.41 16.38
CA LYS A 74 -7.94 33.25 16.70
C LYS A 74 -7.41 31.95 16.09
N PHE A 75 -7.03 31.98 14.81
CA PHE A 75 -6.46 30.81 14.14
C PHE A 75 -5.10 30.41 14.72
N GLU A 76 -4.26 31.37 15.10
CA GLU A 76 -2.98 31.10 15.77
C GLU A 76 -3.18 30.43 17.13
N ALA A 77 -4.17 30.88 17.92
CA ALA A 77 -4.52 30.28 19.19
C ALA A 77 -5.06 28.84 19.03
N GLU A 78 -5.92 28.61 18.03
CA GLU A 78 -6.43 27.27 17.71
C GLU A 78 -5.30 26.33 17.24
N ASN A 79 -4.40 26.83 16.39
CA ASN A 79 -3.26 26.06 15.92
C ASN A 79 -2.30 25.69 17.07
N ALA A 80 -2.06 26.60 18.02
CA ALA A 80 -1.27 26.32 19.22
C ALA A 80 -1.93 25.23 20.08
N ARG A 81 -3.26 25.28 20.26
CA ARG A 81 -4.02 24.27 20.98
C ARG A 81 -3.95 22.90 20.29
N LEU A 82 -4.18 22.85 18.98
CA LEU A 82 -4.10 21.61 18.20
C LEU A 82 -2.70 21.01 18.23
N SER A 83 -1.65 21.85 18.20
CA SER A 83 -0.26 21.40 18.33
C SER A 83 0.02 20.76 19.70
N ASP A 84 -0.53 21.31 20.79
CA ASP A 84 -0.41 20.75 22.13
C ASP A 84 -1.17 19.41 22.27
N ASP A 85 -2.40 19.36 21.75
CA ASP A 85 -3.22 18.13 21.75
C ASP A 85 -2.58 17.02 20.91
N LEU A 86 -1.95 17.36 19.77
CA LEU A 86 -1.18 16.42 18.95
C LEU A 86 0.03 15.88 19.72
N SER A 87 0.76 16.75 20.43
CA SER A 87 1.91 16.35 21.25
C SER A 87 1.51 15.36 22.34
N LYS A 88 0.42 15.66 23.08
CA LYS A 88 -0.09 14.77 24.14
C LYS A 88 -0.58 13.43 23.60
N THR A 89 -1.24 13.44 22.43
CA THR A 89 -1.71 12.21 21.79
C THR A 89 -0.54 11.35 21.34
N LYS A 90 0.53 11.96 20.82
CA LYS A 90 1.75 11.26 20.43
C LYS A 90 2.47 10.64 21.63
N GLU A 91 2.54 11.33 22.75
CA GLU A 91 3.13 10.80 23.99
C GLU A 91 2.36 9.59 24.51
N ARG A 92 1.01 9.66 24.53
CA ARG A 92 0.15 8.52 24.90
C ARG A 92 0.32 7.34 23.95
N LEU A 93 0.46 7.59 22.65
CA LEU A 93 0.70 6.53 21.68
C LEU A 93 2.03 5.82 21.96
N GLN A 94 3.10 6.58 22.23
CA GLN A 94 4.40 6.02 22.58
C GLN A 94 4.37 5.17 23.86
N GLU A 95 3.60 5.61 24.87
CA GLU A 95 3.42 4.86 26.11
C GLU A 95 2.70 3.52 25.85
N VAL A 96 1.62 3.53 25.07
CA VAL A 96 0.88 2.31 24.69
C VAL A 96 1.73 1.37 23.83
N GLU A 97 2.51 1.90 22.89
CA GLU A 97 3.44 1.11 22.07
C GLU A 97 4.53 0.44 22.93
N ALA A 98 5.09 1.16 23.89
CA ALA A 98 6.08 0.62 24.81
C ALA A 98 5.49 -0.50 25.68
N ASP A 99 4.29 -0.30 26.22
CA ASP A 99 3.55 -1.30 26.99
C ASP A 99 3.23 -2.55 26.16
N TYR A 100 2.84 -2.36 24.90
CA TYR A 100 2.57 -3.47 23.98
C TYR A 100 3.83 -4.29 23.68
N ILE A 101 4.95 -3.64 23.38
CA ILE A 101 6.25 -4.29 23.16
C ILE A 101 6.68 -5.08 24.41
N ALA A 102 6.51 -4.50 25.61
CA ALA A 102 6.83 -5.19 26.85
C ALA A 102 5.96 -6.45 27.05
N ARG A 103 4.66 -6.37 26.76
CA ARG A 103 3.74 -7.52 26.82
C ARG A 103 4.08 -8.61 25.81
N LEU A 104 4.42 -8.24 24.57
CA LEU A 104 4.88 -9.19 23.56
C LEU A 104 6.13 -9.94 24.02
N ALA A 105 7.14 -9.21 24.51
CA ALA A 105 8.36 -9.83 25.02
C ALA A 105 8.10 -10.77 26.21
N GLN A 106 7.11 -10.45 27.06
CA GLN A 106 6.69 -11.32 28.15
C GLN A 106 6.01 -12.61 27.64
N LEU A 107 5.13 -12.49 26.64
CA LEU A 107 4.45 -13.64 26.02
C LEU A 107 5.43 -14.54 25.28
N ASP A 108 6.40 -13.99 24.57
CA ASP A 108 7.43 -14.77 23.87
C ASP A 108 8.29 -15.60 24.84
N ARG A 109 8.67 -15.01 25.98
CA ARG A 109 9.37 -15.74 27.05
C ARG A 109 8.50 -16.88 27.57
N ARG A 110 7.21 -16.64 27.79
CA ARG A 110 6.28 -17.66 28.29
C ARG A 110 6.07 -18.80 27.29
N LEU A 111 5.99 -18.48 26.00
CA LEU A 111 5.90 -19.48 24.93
C LEU A 111 7.16 -20.33 24.86
N LYS A 112 8.34 -19.70 25.00
CA LYS A 112 9.60 -20.44 25.05
C LYS A 112 9.66 -21.40 26.23
N GLU A 113 9.32 -20.94 27.43
CA GLU A 113 9.26 -21.78 28.63
C GLU A 113 8.32 -22.99 28.45
N LEU A 114 7.12 -22.77 27.90
CA LEU A 114 6.15 -23.84 27.65
C LEU A 114 6.64 -24.84 26.59
N ASN A 115 7.35 -24.37 25.56
CA ASN A 115 7.95 -25.24 24.57
C ASN A 115 9.09 -26.09 25.15
N ASP A 116 9.95 -25.49 25.97
CA ASP A 116 11.03 -26.21 26.66
C ASP A 116 10.45 -27.26 27.62
N GLU A 117 9.36 -26.94 28.33
CA GLU A 117 8.63 -27.88 29.19
C GLU A 117 8.00 -29.03 28.38
N LYS A 118 7.36 -28.71 27.24
CA LYS A 118 6.79 -29.71 26.32
C LYS A 118 7.87 -30.66 25.79
N GLU A 119 9.02 -30.14 25.36
CA GLU A 119 10.13 -30.96 24.86
C GLU A 119 10.68 -31.89 25.95
N LYS A 120 10.80 -31.38 27.18
CA LYS A 120 11.22 -32.18 28.32
C LYS A 120 10.24 -33.32 28.60
N LEU A 121 8.94 -33.03 28.62
CA LEU A 121 7.90 -34.05 28.83
C LEU A 121 7.90 -35.09 27.71
N LEU A 122 8.08 -34.70 26.45
CA LEU A 122 8.19 -35.63 25.33
C LEU A 122 9.38 -36.58 25.50
N LYS A 123 10.56 -36.05 25.85
CA LYS A 123 11.75 -36.87 26.13
C LYS A 123 11.51 -37.84 27.28
N GLU A 124 10.90 -37.38 28.38
CA GLU A 124 10.53 -38.25 29.51
C GLU A 124 9.55 -39.35 29.09
N HIS A 125 8.58 -39.02 28.23
CA HIS A 125 7.61 -39.99 27.71
C HIS A 125 8.27 -41.04 26.81
N ASP A 126 9.17 -40.63 25.91
CA ASP A 126 9.92 -41.52 25.02
C ASP A 126 10.84 -42.46 25.80
N THR A 127 11.58 -41.94 26.78
CA THR A 127 12.42 -42.78 27.64
C THR A 127 11.60 -43.79 28.45
N THR A 128 10.39 -43.42 28.87
CA THR A 128 9.46 -44.32 29.56
C THR A 128 8.98 -45.43 28.61
N LEU A 129 8.59 -45.08 27.38
CA LEU A 129 8.17 -46.05 26.35
C LEU A 129 9.30 -47.01 25.98
N ASP A 130 10.52 -46.52 25.80
CA ASP A 130 11.70 -47.35 25.54
C ASP A 130 11.96 -48.34 26.67
N THR A 131 11.85 -47.88 27.93
CA THR A 131 12.03 -48.72 29.11
C THR A 131 10.95 -49.80 29.20
N MET A 132 9.68 -49.45 28.95
CA MET A 132 8.58 -50.42 28.89
C MET A 132 8.79 -51.44 27.77
N ARG A 133 9.22 -51.00 26.58
CA ARG A 133 9.49 -51.87 25.44
C ARG A 133 10.62 -52.86 25.71
N ARG A 134 11.72 -52.41 26.33
CA ARG A 134 12.82 -53.28 26.76
C ARG A 134 12.33 -54.34 27.75
N THR A 135 11.57 -53.92 28.77
CA THR A 135 11.01 -54.82 29.78
C THR A 135 10.07 -55.86 29.16
N LEU A 136 9.24 -55.46 28.19
CA LEU A 136 8.31 -56.36 27.51
C LEU A 136 9.06 -57.40 26.66
N ASN A 137 10.07 -56.97 25.89
CA ASN A 137 10.93 -57.86 25.12
C ASN A 137 11.69 -58.86 26.01
N GLU A 138 12.20 -58.41 27.17
CA GLU A 138 12.87 -59.29 28.14
C GLU A 138 11.90 -60.32 28.73
N LYS A 139 10.69 -59.89 29.11
CA LYS A 139 9.64 -60.80 29.60
C LYS A 139 9.22 -61.81 28.54
N ASP A 140 9.05 -61.38 27.29
CA ASP A 140 8.72 -62.27 26.17
C ASP A 140 9.82 -63.28 25.91
N LYS A 141 11.09 -62.85 25.93
CA LYS A 141 12.24 -63.75 25.81
C LYS A 141 12.25 -64.78 26.94
N ALA A 142 12.12 -64.33 28.19
CA ALA A 142 12.06 -65.23 29.35
C ALA A 142 10.88 -66.21 29.26
N ASN A 143 9.73 -65.76 28.74
CA ASN A 143 8.57 -66.62 28.56
C ASN A 143 8.80 -67.67 27.46
N ARG A 144 9.41 -67.29 26.32
CA ARG A 144 9.81 -68.24 25.27
C ARG A 144 10.82 -69.27 25.77
N GLU A 145 11.81 -68.85 26.56
CA GLU A 145 12.78 -69.77 27.15
C GLU A 145 12.12 -70.75 28.13
N LYS A 146 11.16 -70.28 28.94
CA LYS A 146 10.35 -71.15 29.81
C LYS A 146 9.50 -72.12 28.99
N GLN A 147 8.83 -71.64 27.94
CA GLN A 147 8.01 -72.45 27.05
C GLN A 147 8.85 -73.54 26.36
N ALA A 148 10.01 -73.18 25.80
CA ALA A 148 10.93 -74.13 25.18
C ALA A 148 11.44 -75.19 26.17
N LYS A 149 11.71 -74.81 27.43
CA LYS A 149 12.07 -75.77 28.49
C LYS A 149 10.93 -76.74 28.82
N LEU A 150 9.69 -76.23 28.87
CA LEU A 150 8.51 -77.06 29.09
C LEU A 150 8.26 -78.01 27.91
N GLU A 151 8.36 -77.52 26.68
CA GLU A 151 8.22 -78.33 25.46
C GLU A 151 9.30 -79.41 25.38
N TRP A 152 10.56 -79.07 25.66
CA TRP A 152 11.64 -80.05 25.75
C TRP A 152 11.35 -81.12 26.81
N ARG A 153 10.82 -80.72 27.97
CA ARG A 153 10.46 -81.66 29.03
C ARG A 153 9.29 -82.56 28.64
N ILE A 154 8.30 -82.02 27.91
CA ILE A 154 7.18 -82.79 27.35
C ILE A 154 7.71 -83.82 26.35
N GLN A 155 8.56 -83.41 25.39
CA GLN A 155 9.15 -84.33 24.41
C GLN A 155 9.98 -85.43 25.07
N GLU A 156 10.76 -85.10 26.11
CA GLU A 156 11.50 -86.09 26.88
C GLU A 156 10.57 -87.08 27.59
N LEU A 157 9.48 -86.59 28.20
CA LEU A 157 8.46 -87.45 28.82
C LEU A 157 7.74 -88.33 27.79
N GLU A 158 7.39 -87.79 26.62
CA GLU A 158 6.79 -88.53 25.50
C GLU A 158 7.72 -89.61 24.98
N ARG A 159 9.01 -89.31 24.81
CA ARG A 159 10.04 -90.27 24.40
C ARG A 159 10.24 -91.38 25.44
N ILE A 160 10.22 -91.03 26.73
CA ILE A 160 10.25 -92.03 27.82
C ILE A 160 8.99 -92.91 27.76
N GLN A 161 7.81 -92.32 27.52
CA GLN A 161 6.55 -93.05 27.37
C GLN A 161 6.54 -93.96 26.13
N GLU A 162 7.07 -93.50 25.00
CA GLU A 162 7.23 -94.29 23.77
C GLU A 162 8.21 -95.43 23.99
N ASN A 163 9.34 -95.21 24.65
CA ASN A 163 10.29 -96.28 25.00
C ASN A 163 9.68 -97.29 25.98
N LEU A 164 8.90 -96.83 26.97
CA LEU A 164 8.13 -97.71 27.86
C LEU A 164 7.09 -98.52 27.08
N LYS A 165 6.38 -97.90 26.13
CA LYS A 165 5.36 -98.54 25.29
C LYS A 165 5.96 -99.51 24.27
N ALA A 166 7.08 -99.15 23.64
CA ALA A 166 7.84 -100.01 22.75
C ALA A 166 8.47 -101.18 23.50
N GLY A 167 9.02 -100.94 24.69
CA GLY A 167 9.47 -102.00 25.59
C GLY A 167 8.33 -102.93 26.03
N LEU A 168 7.11 -102.42 26.22
CA LEU A 168 5.93 -103.22 26.54
C LEU A 168 5.40 -104.03 25.34
N LEU A 169 5.53 -103.50 24.12
CA LEU A 169 5.15 -104.16 22.86
C LEU A 169 6.16 -105.25 22.44
N GLU A 170 7.45 -105.02 22.66
CA GLU A 170 8.52 -106.01 22.44
C GLU A 170 8.58 -107.08 23.55
N ALA A 171 8.01 -106.83 24.73
CA ALA A 171 7.94 -107.80 25.83
C ALA A 171 6.72 -108.75 25.79
N SER A 172 5.88 -108.69 24.74
CA SER A 172 4.68 -109.53 24.58
C SER A 172 4.86 -110.68 23.55
N LYS A 173 5.96 -111.44 23.64
CA LYS A 173 6.05 -112.89 23.34
C LYS A 173 7.27 -113.48 24.08
N PRO A 174 7.18 -114.71 24.62
CA PRO A 174 7.78 -115.02 25.91
C PRO A 174 9.17 -115.67 25.79
N ALA A 175 10.12 -115.20 26.61
CA ALA A 175 11.15 -116.05 27.21
C ALA A 175 11.88 -115.33 28.35
N THR A 176 11.71 -115.86 29.56
CA THR A 176 12.69 -115.99 30.65
C THR A 176 13.66 -114.84 30.97
N GLY A 177 13.55 -114.37 32.22
CA GLY A 177 14.73 -114.16 33.05
C GLY A 177 15.07 -112.69 33.39
N PRO A 178 15.86 -112.48 34.45
CA PRO A 178 15.36 -111.74 35.60
C PRO A 178 16.14 -110.45 35.88
N GLY A 179 15.53 -109.58 36.68
CA GLY A 179 16.28 -108.87 37.70
C GLY A 179 16.59 -107.40 37.44
N SER A 180 15.88 -106.59 38.24
CA SER A 180 16.50 -105.75 39.26
C SER A 180 16.71 -104.25 38.95
N LYS A 181 16.38 -103.48 40.01
CA LYS A 181 16.99 -102.21 40.47
C LYS A 181 16.44 -100.87 39.94
N SER A 182 15.58 -100.29 40.80
CA SER A 182 15.74 -98.98 41.50
C SER A 182 16.15 -97.74 40.67
N PRO A 183 15.53 -96.56 40.89
CA PRO A 183 15.80 -95.80 42.14
C PRO A 183 14.63 -94.96 42.68
N PRO A 184 14.70 -94.51 43.95
CA PRO A 184 13.95 -93.35 44.38
C PRO A 184 14.84 -92.16 44.82
N THR A 185 14.28 -90.97 44.61
CA THR A 185 14.40 -89.71 45.36
C THR A 185 15.70 -88.87 45.29
N PRO A 186 15.51 -87.54 45.22
CA PRO A 186 16.12 -86.66 46.21
C PRO A 186 15.06 -85.90 47.06
N PRO A 187 15.35 -85.60 48.34
CA PRO A 187 14.59 -84.71 49.20
C PRO A 187 15.35 -83.33 49.33
N PRO A 188 14.98 -82.38 50.22
CA PRO A 188 14.95 -80.90 49.99
C PRO A 188 16.13 -80.22 50.76
N PRO A 189 16.18 -78.91 51.18
CA PRO A 189 15.18 -77.85 51.23
C PRO A 189 15.79 -76.41 50.96
N PRO A 190 15.37 -75.26 51.57
CA PRO A 190 15.37 -73.90 50.98
C PRO A 190 16.45 -73.01 51.69
N PRO A 191 16.27 -71.73 52.13
CA PRO A 191 15.53 -70.54 51.67
C PRO A 191 16.37 -69.22 51.65
N GLY A 192 15.87 -68.19 50.96
CA GLY A 192 15.97 -66.77 51.38
C GLY A 192 17.32 -66.02 51.26
N PRO A 193 17.45 -64.82 51.88
CA PRO A 193 16.94 -63.55 51.32
C PRO A 193 17.84 -62.29 51.59
N HIS A 194 17.42 -61.14 51.02
CA HIS A 194 17.85 -59.74 51.33
C HIS A 194 19.36 -59.40 51.16
N VAL A 195 19.91 -58.18 51.21
CA VAL A 195 19.57 -56.85 51.73
C VAL A 195 20.35 -55.77 50.94
N ALA A 196 19.76 -54.57 50.91
CA ALA A 196 20.17 -53.17 50.72
C ALA A 196 21.64 -52.65 50.64
N ASN A 197 21.65 -51.32 50.41
CA ASN A 197 22.65 -50.28 50.73
C ASN A 197 23.81 -50.11 49.73
N GLU A 198 24.38 -48.92 49.49
CA GLU A 198 24.29 -47.57 50.08
C GLU A 198 24.91 -46.61 49.02
N SER A 199 24.48 -45.34 48.95
CA SER A 199 25.23 -44.10 49.31
C SER A 199 26.70 -44.05 48.88
N ALA A 200 27.36 -42.95 48.52
CA ALA A 200 27.11 -41.53 48.29
C ALA A 200 28.51 -40.93 47.96
N GLN A 201 28.59 -39.61 47.73
CA GLN A 201 29.79 -38.72 47.88
C GLN A 201 30.86 -38.78 46.77
N SER A 202 31.62 -37.72 46.44
CA SER A 202 31.66 -36.27 46.79
C SER A 202 32.83 -35.62 46.01
N ALA A 203 32.80 -34.27 45.88
CA ALA A 203 33.93 -33.30 45.75
C ALA A 203 34.82 -33.37 44.47
N ALA A 204 35.55 -32.34 44.00
CA ALA A 204 35.98 -31.01 44.46
C ALA A 204 36.33 -30.16 43.20
N ALA A 205 36.11 -28.83 43.16
CA ALA A 205 37.06 -27.71 43.41
C ALA A 205 38.24 -27.52 42.39
N ASP A 206 38.27 -26.36 41.70
CA ASP A 206 39.39 -25.39 41.50
C ASP A 206 38.99 -24.40 40.37
N ASP A 207 38.86 -23.10 40.61
CA ASP A 207 39.87 -22.02 40.69
C ASP A 207 40.46 -21.59 39.33
N SER A 208 40.12 -20.37 38.90
CA SER A 208 41.00 -19.48 38.12
C SER A 208 40.34 -18.12 37.87
N SER A 209 41.02 -17.11 38.39
CA SER A 209 40.84 -15.66 38.27
C SER A 209 40.96 -15.13 36.83
N PHE A 210 40.07 -14.22 36.43
CA PHE A 210 40.26 -13.32 35.28
C PHE A 210 40.44 -11.86 35.76
N PRO A 211 41.31 -11.04 35.12
CA PRO A 211 41.41 -9.62 35.43
C PRO A 211 40.28 -8.82 34.76
N ALA A 212 39.77 -7.81 35.47
CA ALA A 212 38.75 -6.89 34.98
C ALA A 212 39.30 -5.92 33.90
N PRO A 213 38.49 -5.52 32.91
CA PRO A 213 38.88 -4.52 31.92
C PRO A 213 38.80 -3.09 32.50
N PRO A 214 39.60 -2.14 31.99
CA PRO A 214 39.61 -0.75 32.46
C PRO A 214 38.32 0.01 32.03
N PRO A 215 37.90 1.03 32.80
CA PRO A 215 36.70 1.81 32.50
C PRO A 215 36.89 2.69 31.25
N PRO A 216 35.84 2.91 30.44
CA PRO A 216 35.89 3.80 29.30
C PRO A 216 36.02 5.29 29.72
N PRO A 217 36.70 6.13 28.92
CA PRO A 217 36.86 7.55 29.21
C PRO A 217 35.52 8.31 29.09
N PRO A 218 35.32 9.39 29.87
CA PRO A 218 34.10 10.18 29.84
C PRO A 218 33.96 10.97 28.52
N PRO A 219 32.73 11.16 28.01
CA PRO A 219 32.48 11.97 26.82
C PRO A 219 32.79 13.45 27.08
N PRO A 220 33.30 14.18 26.08
CA PRO A 220 33.59 15.61 26.20
C PRO A 220 32.30 16.45 26.38
N PRO A 221 32.39 17.59 27.09
CA PRO A 221 31.25 18.44 27.40
C PRO A 221 30.66 19.13 26.15
N PRO A 222 29.35 19.40 26.13
CA PRO A 222 28.70 20.14 25.04
C PRO A 222 29.12 21.62 25.03
N PRO A 223 29.36 22.22 23.85
CA PRO A 223 29.67 23.64 23.74
C PRO A 223 28.46 24.55 24.06
N PRO A 224 28.71 25.79 24.50
CA PRO A 224 27.69 26.71 25.04
C PRO A 224 26.75 27.27 23.96
N PRO A 225 25.54 27.72 24.34
CA PRO A 225 24.55 28.24 23.41
C PRO A 225 24.95 29.64 22.92
N GLY A 226 25.42 29.71 21.68
CA GLY A 226 25.77 30.94 20.98
C GLY A 226 24.68 31.37 20.01
N ALA A 227 24.09 32.53 20.32
CA ALA A 227 23.39 33.51 19.48
C ALA A 227 22.92 33.11 18.05
N LEU A 228 21.61 33.22 17.88
CA LEU A 228 20.90 33.26 16.60
C LEU A 228 21.43 34.42 15.73
N ASN A 229 22.03 34.11 14.58
CA ASN A 229 22.14 35.08 13.49
C ASN A 229 21.82 34.38 12.16
N ARG A 230 20.52 34.27 11.87
CA ARG A 230 19.99 33.76 10.60
C ARG A 230 19.79 34.95 9.67
N ALA A 231 20.77 35.23 8.82
CA ALA A 231 20.57 36.05 7.64
C ALA A 231 19.70 35.26 6.64
N ALA A 232 18.39 35.47 6.72
CA ALA A 232 17.45 35.07 5.68
C ALA A 232 17.55 36.08 4.53
N VAL A 233 18.06 35.63 3.38
CA VAL A 233 17.91 36.34 2.11
C VAL A 233 16.47 36.16 1.67
N ILE A 234 15.69 37.23 1.76
CA ILE A 234 14.31 37.33 1.27
C ILE A 234 14.39 37.82 -0.19
N PRO A 235 13.73 37.16 -1.15
CA PRO A 235 13.58 37.69 -2.51
C PRO A 235 12.62 38.92 -2.55
N PRO A 236 12.82 39.85 -3.49
CA PRO A 236 12.13 41.14 -3.52
C PRO A 236 10.62 41.04 -3.83
N PRO A 237 9.82 42.04 -3.40
CA PRO A 237 8.37 42.03 -3.52
C PRO A 237 7.88 42.34 -4.94
N PRO A 238 6.72 41.80 -5.36
CA PRO A 238 6.06 42.18 -6.60
C PRO A 238 5.42 43.58 -6.49
N PRO A 239 5.38 44.36 -7.59
CA PRO A 239 4.73 45.66 -7.64
C PRO A 239 3.18 45.55 -7.61
N PRO A 240 2.49 46.62 -7.19
CA PRO A 240 1.05 46.63 -6.97
C PRO A 240 0.24 46.68 -8.27
N LEU A 241 -0.82 45.90 -8.32
CA LEU A 241 -1.93 46.09 -9.25
C LEU A 241 -2.94 47.04 -8.60
N THR A 242 -3.14 48.21 -9.19
CA THR A 242 -4.43 48.88 -9.14
C THR A 242 -4.93 49.23 -10.54
N ARG A 243 -6.25 49.35 -10.64
CA ARG A 243 -7.08 48.97 -11.77
C ARG A 243 -7.31 50.17 -12.71
N ASN A 244 -7.29 49.83 -14.00
CA ASN A 244 -8.16 50.28 -15.09
C ASN A 244 -8.65 51.74 -15.13
N LEU A 245 -8.48 52.35 -16.30
CA LEU A 245 -9.55 52.46 -17.30
C LEU A 245 -8.95 53.06 -18.58
N LEU A 246 -8.80 52.24 -19.62
CA LEU A 246 -9.32 52.46 -20.97
C LEU A 246 -8.73 51.36 -21.88
N SER A 247 -9.64 50.61 -22.49
CA SER A 247 -9.41 49.61 -23.54
C SER A 247 -8.81 48.27 -23.09
N PRO A 248 -9.61 47.19 -22.96
CA PRO A 248 -9.02 45.87 -22.93
C PRO A 248 -8.48 45.56 -24.34
N PRO A 249 -7.18 45.24 -24.51
CA PRO A 249 -6.79 44.41 -25.63
C PRO A 249 -7.46 43.06 -25.44
N ALA A 250 -8.32 42.70 -26.37
CA ALA A 250 -9.02 41.43 -26.38
C ALA A 250 -8.01 40.29 -26.56
N SER A 251 -7.51 39.68 -25.46
CA SER A 251 -6.79 38.40 -25.46
C SER A 251 -6.44 37.93 -24.03
N ASP A 252 -7.40 37.66 -23.13
CA ASP A 252 -7.14 36.66 -22.05
C ASP A 252 -8.37 36.15 -21.28
N VAL A 253 -9.52 36.05 -21.94
CA VAL A 253 -10.67 35.32 -21.39
C VAL A 253 -10.91 34.14 -22.31
N MET A 254 -10.79 32.91 -21.80
CA MET A 254 -11.36 31.74 -22.47
C MET A 254 -12.86 31.98 -22.59
N THR A 255 -13.29 32.42 -23.78
CA THR A 255 -14.68 32.73 -24.07
C THR A 255 -15.52 31.46 -23.92
N ILE A 256 -16.74 31.62 -23.41
CA ILE A 256 -17.75 30.56 -23.37
C ILE A 256 -17.85 29.96 -24.77
N LYS A 257 -17.46 28.70 -24.93
CA LYS A 257 -17.51 28.00 -26.22
C LYS A 257 -18.94 27.91 -26.72
N LYS A 258 -19.14 28.07 -28.03
CA LYS A 258 -20.44 27.96 -28.68
C LYS A 258 -21.01 26.55 -28.48
N VAL A 259 -22.24 26.48 -27.97
CA VAL A 259 -23.01 25.22 -27.89
C VAL A 259 -23.63 24.96 -29.26
N TYR A 260 -23.36 23.78 -29.83
CA TYR A 260 -23.93 23.35 -31.10
C TYR A 260 -25.17 22.49 -30.85
N ASN A 261 -26.30 22.84 -31.47
CA ASN A 261 -27.50 22.02 -31.44
C ASN A 261 -27.43 20.97 -32.56
N THR A 262 -27.57 19.70 -32.19
CA THR A 262 -27.63 18.58 -33.14
C THR A 262 -29.09 18.35 -33.56
N ARG A 263 -29.32 17.94 -34.81
CA ARG A 263 -30.64 17.58 -35.36
C ARG A 263 -31.22 16.31 -34.74
N ASN A 264 -30.38 15.33 -34.42
CA ASN A 264 -30.71 14.04 -33.81
C ASN A 264 -29.99 13.88 -32.47
N LYS A 265 -30.52 13.02 -31.59
CA LYS A 265 -29.84 12.64 -30.34
C LYS A 265 -28.66 11.73 -30.67
N LEU A 266 -27.45 12.12 -30.28
CA LEU A 266 -26.22 11.33 -30.49
C LEU A 266 -25.75 10.66 -29.18
N PRO A 267 -24.99 9.55 -29.26
CA PRO A 267 -24.35 8.93 -28.12
C PRO A 267 -23.44 9.92 -27.40
N LEU A 268 -23.44 9.85 -26.07
CA LEU A 268 -22.56 10.66 -25.25
C LEU A 268 -21.12 10.16 -25.40
N LEU A 269 -20.18 11.06 -25.73
CA LEU A 269 -18.76 10.76 -25.72
C LEU A 269 -18.24 10.90 -24.28
N ASN A 270 -17.80 9.79 -23.67
CA ASN A 270 -17.28 9.75 -22.28
C ASN A 270 -15.83 10.25 -22.19
N TRP A 271 -15.57 11.50 -22.60
CA TRP A 271 -14.27 12.15 -22.37
C TRP A 271 -14.17 12.76 -20.96
N CYS A 272 -12.94 12.95 -20.45
CA CYS A 272 -12.67 13.67 -19.20
C CYS A 272 -12.33 15.13 -19.55
N PRO A 273 -13.26 16.10 -19.42
CA PRO A 273 -13.02 17.47 -19.83
C PRO A 273 -12.03 18.17 -18.88
N LEU A 274 -11.09 18.93 -19.45
CA LEU A 274 -10.23 19.84 -18.69
C LEU A 274 -11.02 21.09 -18.27
N LYS A 275 -10.87 21.50 -17.00
CA LYS A 275 -11.42 22.79 -16.55
C LYS A 275 -10.69 23.92 -17.28
N PRO A 276 -11.32 25.08 -17.56
CA PRO A 276 -10.67 26.20 -18.26
C PRO A 276 -9.31 26.59 -17.67
N ASN A 277 -9.19 26.65 -16.34
CA ASN A 277 -7.95 26.98 -15.64
C ASN A 277 -6.84 25.93 -15.82
N GLN A 278 -7.20 24.66 -16.09
CA GLN A 278 -6.24 23.57 -16.33
C GLN A 278 -5.73 23.56 -17.77
N ALA A 279 -6.43 24.23 -18.69
CA ALA A 279 -6.07 24.26 -20.10
C ALA A 279 -5.17 25.44 -20.48
N LYS A 280 -5.03 26.47 -19.61
CA LYS A 280 -4.33 27.74 -19.88
C LYS A 280 -2.85 27.57 -20.29
N ASP A 281 -2.13 26.58 -19.75
CA ASP A 281 -0.71 26.31 -20.07
C ASP A 281 -0.50 25.01 -20.86
N THR A 282 -1.54 24.53 -21.54
CA THR A 282 -1.49 23.30 -22.32
C THR A 282 -1.58 23.59 -23.81
N VAL A 283 -1.27 22.59 -24.64
CA VAL A 283 -1.46 22.64 -26.10
C VAL A 283 -2.89 23.06 -26.49
N PHE A 284 -3.89 22.82 -25.64
CA PHE A 284 -5.29 23.15 -25.89
C PHE A 284 -5.59 24.65 -25.83
N ASN A 285 -4.70 25.50 -25.28
CA ASN A 285 -4.90 26.95 -25.24
C ASN A 285 -4.82 27.58 -26.65
N ASN A 286 -4.08 26.95 -27.57
CA ASN A 286 -3.83 27.46 -28.92
C ASN A 286 -4.67 26.76 -29.99
N LEU A 287 -5.59 25.86 -29.61
CA LEU A 287 -6.46 25.14 -30.54
C LEU A 287 -7.79 25.87 -30.71
N ASN A 288 -8.21 26.05 -31.97
CA ASN A 288 -9.49 26.66 -32.32
C ASN A 288 -10.39 25.64 -33.05
N ASP A 289 -11.34 25.07 -32.31
CA ASP A 289 -12.32 24.12 -32.82
C ASP A 289 -13.35 24.76 -33.75
N GLU A 290 -13.67 26.05 -33.62
CA GLU A 290 -14.67 26.73 -34.46
C GLU A 290 -14.26 26.78 -35.94
N GLN A 291 -12.96 26.95 -36.23
CA GLN A 291 -12.43 26.92 -37.60
C GLN A 291 -12.53 25.53 -38.25
N ILE A 292 -12.50 24.47 -37.45
CA ILE A 292 -12.63 23.09 -37.91
C ILE A 292 -14.11 22.73 -38.07
N MET A 293 -14.96 23.17 -37.14
CA MET A 293 -16.41 22.96 -37.19
C MET A 293 -17.06 23.59 -38.43
N SER A 294 -16.51 24.69 -38.97
CA SER A 294 -17.00 25.30 -40.22
C SER A 294 -16.58 24.56 -41.50
N LYS A 295 -15.61 23.64 -41.41
CA LYS A 295 -15.04 22.91 -42.56
C LYS A 295 -15.53 21.48 -42.68
N ILE A 296 -16.11 20.92 -41.62
CA ILE A 296 -16.55 19.52 -41.56
C ILE A 296 -18.09 19.47 -41.63
N ASP A 297 -18.62 18.65 -42.54
CA ASP A 297 -20.04 18.30 -42.57
C ASP A 297 -20.33 17.16 -41.59
N PHE A 298 -21.12 17.44 -40.55
CA PHE A 298 -21.50 16.48 -39.51
C PHE A 298 -22.79 15.73 -39.83
N SER A 299 -23.48 16.04 -40.94
CA SER A 299 -24.73 15.38 -41.33
C SER A 299 -24.60 13.86 -41.48
N PRO A 300 -23.53 13.31 -42.10
CA PRO A 300 -23.36 11.86 -42.20
C PRO A 300 -23.14 11.19 -40.84
N LEU A 301 -22.37 11.84 -39.96
CA LEU A 301 -22.12 11.35 -38.60
C LEU A 301 -23.41 11.32 -37.80
N GLU A 302 -24.21 12.37 -37.93
CA GLU A 302 -25.48 12.50 -37.24
C GLU A 302 -26.53 11.49 -37.71
N ASP A 303 -26.53 11.12 -38.99
CA ASP A 303 -27.41 10.09 -39.52
C ASP A 303 -26.98 8.67 -39.15
N LEU A 304 -25.67 8.39 -39.09
CA LEU A 304 -25.14 7.08 -38.72
C LEU A 304 -25.25 6.80 -37.21
N PHE A 305 -25.10 7.83 -36.37
CA PHE A 305 -25.03 7.68 -34.92
C PHE A 305 -26.29 8.18 -34.20
N LYS A 306 -27.41 8.44 -34.86
CA LYS A 306 -28.65 8.83 -34.15
C LYS A 306 -29.20 7.73 -33.25
N ILE A 307 -29.51 8.08 -32.01
CA ILE A 307 -30.19 7.25 -31.02
C ILE A 307 -31.70 7.48 -31.16
N GLY A 308 -32.39 6.49 -31.73
CA GLY A 308 -33.86 6.41 -31.69
C GLY A 308 -34.57 6.60 -33.03
N VAL A 309 -34.44 5.64 -33.96
CA VAL A 309 -35.45 5.41 -35.01
C VAL A 309 -35.94 3.97 -34.90
N SER A 310 -36.81 3.72 -33.92
CA SER A 310 -37.73 2.58 -34.01
C SER A 310 -38.91 3.05 -34.87
N ARG A 311 -39.11 2.37 -36.00
CA ARG A 311 -40.18 2.62 -36.96
C ARG A 311 -41.53 2.48 -36.25
N VAL A 312 -42.28 3.57 -36.15
CA VAL A 312 -43.71 3.53 -35.84
C VAL A 312 -44.46 3.70 -37.15
N LEU A 313 -44.89 2.55 -37.68
CA LEU A 313 -46.12 2.24 -38.42
C LEU A 313 -46.72 3.33 -39.34
N ASP A 314 -46.85 2.98 -40.61
CA ASP A 314 -48.08 3.28 -41.35
C ASP A 314 -48.63 1.98 -41.93
N MET A 315 -49.93 1.77 -41.70
CA MET A 315 -50.68 0.56 -41.99
C MET A 315 -51.66 0.88 -43.11
N SER A 316 -51.40 0.40 -44.32
CA SER A 316 -52.44 0.23 -45.33
C SER A 316 -52.09 -0.87 -46.33
N ASP A 317 -52.77 -1.99 -46.14
CA ASP A 317 -53.44 -2.80 -47.16
C ASP A 317 -52.68 -3.81 -48.05
N ALA A 318 -53.43 -4.90 -48.33
CA ALA A 318 -53.29 -5.90 -49.39
C ALA A 318 -52.24 -7.04 -49.27
N SER A 319 -52.71 -8.18 -48.76
CA SER A 319 -52.66 -9.53 -49.35
C SER A 319 -51.38 -10.04 -50.05
N SER A 320 -50.76 -11.11 -49.53
CA SER A 320 -50.61 -12.42 -50.21
C SER A 320 -49.59 -13.38 -49.53
N VAL A 321 -50.09 -14.58 -49.23
CA VAL A 321 -49.48 -15.92 -49.42
C VAL A 321 -48.01 -16.18 -49.01
N GLY A 322 -47.87 -16.94 -47.91
CA GLY A 322 -47.13 -18.21 -47.89
C GLY A 322 -45.62 -18.20 -47.65
N GLN A 323 -45.16 -18.75 -46.51
CA GLN A 323 -44.58 -20.11 -46.43
C GLN A 323 -44.07 -20.43 -45.00
N HIS A 324 -44.11 -21.73 -44.70
CA HIS A 324 -44.07 -22.37 -43.39
C HIS A 324 -42.73 -22.30 -42.62
N SER A 325 -42.83 -22.07 -41.30
CA SER A 325 -42.31 -22.82 -40.11
C SER A 325 -41.06 -23.73 -40.20
N PRO A 326 -40.37 -24.10 -39.08
CA PRO A 326 -40.84 -24.07 -37.68
C PRO A 326 -39.82 -23.64 -36.60
N GLY A 327 -40.30 -23.21 -35.43
CA GLY A 327 -39.51 -23.29 -34.20
C GLY A 327 -39.50 -22.08 -33.26
N SER A 328 -40.60 -21.35 -33.11
CA SER A 328 -40.81 -20.59 -31.88
C SER A 328 -42.27 -20.68 -31.49
N LEU A 329 -42.56 -21.63 -30.60
CA LEU A 329 -43.81 -21.66 -29.86
C LEU A 329 -43.83 -20.40 -29.00
N SER A 330 -44.58 -19.41 -29.48
CA SER A 330 -45.25 -18.48 -28.61
C SER A 330 -46.21 -19.28 -27.72
N SER A 331 -45.81 -19.53 -26.48
CA SER A 331 -46.77 -19.71 -25.42
C SER A 331 -46.77 -18.44 -24.60
N GLY A 332 -47.91 -17.76 -24.61
CA GLY A 332 -48.16 -16.64 -23.73
C GLY A 332 -47.87 -17.05 -22.29
N MET A 333 -46.94 -16.34 -21.67
CA MET A 333 -46.89 -16.24 -20.23
C MET A 333 -46.86 -14.75 -19.95
N ASN A 334 -47.97 -14.25 -19.41
CA ASN A 334 -47.92 -13.14 -18.48
C ASN A 334 -46.98 -13.57 -17.35
N SER A 335 -45.67 -13.41 -17.55
CA SER A 335 -44.74 -13.43 -16.45
C SER A 335 -45.07 -12.18 -15.66
N PHE A 336 -45.76 -12.38 -14.53
CA PHE A 336 -45.90 -11.42 -13.46
C PHE A 336 -44.64 -10.55 -13.45
N ARG A 337 -44.76 -9.27 -13.82
CA ARG A 337 -43.64 -8.34 -13.66
C ARG A 337 -43.40 -8.25 -12.16
N LYS A 338 -42.50 -9.08 -11.65
CA LYS A 338 -42.03 -9.08 -10.28
C LYS A 338 -41.61 -7.66 -9.94
N ASN A 339 -41.98 -7.18 -8.76
CA ASN A 339 -41.64 -5.81 -8.35
C ASN A 339 -40.11 -5.66 -8.40
N THR A 340 -39.62 -4.51 -8.86
CA THR A 340 -38.17 -4.25 -8.90
C THR A 340 -37.85 -2.98 -8.13
N ILE A 341 -36.75 -3.00 -7.37
CA ILE A 341 -36.28 -1.85 -6.59
C ILE A 341 -35.24 -1.07 -7.41
N LEU A 342 -34.48 -1.79 -8.24
CA LEU A 342 -33.41 -1.25 -9.06
C LEU A 342 -33.89 -0.84 -10.44
N ASP A 343 -33.11 0.02 -11.11
CA ASP A 343 -33.37 0.41 -12.49
C ASP A 343 -33.02 -0.71 -13.48
N THR A 344 -33.61 -0.65 -14.66
CA THR A 344 -33.47 -1.68 -15.69
C THR A 344 -32.03 -1.92 -16.14
N LYS A 345 -31.17 -0.88 -16.18
CA LYS A 345 -29.77 -1.03 -16.58
C LYS A 345 -28.97 -1.72 -15.48
N ARG A 346 -29.19 -1.33 -14.22
CA ARG A 346 -28.56 -1.97 -13.06
C ARG A 346 -28.95 -3.44 -12.94
N LEU A 347 -30.24 -3.77 -13.10
CA LEU A 347 -30.74 -5.15 -13.15
C LEU A 347 -30.08 -5.97 -14.26
N GLN A 348 -29.96 -5.41 -15.46
CA GLN A 348 -29.31 -6.11 -16.58
C GLN A 348 -27.83 -6.37 -16.30
N ASN A 349 -27.11 -5.40 -15.73
CA ASN A 349 -25.70 -5.57 -15.35
C ASN A 349 -25.53 -6.64 -14.26
N ILE A 350 -26.43 -6.68 -13.27
CA ILE A 350 -26.43 -7.71 -12.22
C ILE A 350 -26.74 -9.08 -12.84
N ALA A 351 -27.73 -9.18 -13.73
CA ALA A 351 -28.09 -10.43 -14.40
C ALA A 351 -26.92 -11.00 -15.22
N ILE A 352 -26.22 -10.15 -15.98
CA ILE A 352 -25.04 -10.55 -16.76
C ILE A 352 -23.94 -11.05 -15.83
N THR A 353 -23.66 -10.28 -14.78
CA THR A 353 -22.55 -10.57 -13.87
C THR A 353 -22.83 -11.79 -12.98
N ARG A 354 -24.08 -11.98 -12.52
CA ARG A 354 -24.55 -13.15 -11.78
C ARG A 354 -24.38 -14.43 -12.59
N ARG A 355 -24.66 -14.39 -13.90
CA ARG A 355 -24.43 -15.54 -14.79
C ARG A 355 -22.93 -15.90 -14.89
N LYS A 356 -22.04 -14.90 -14.84
CA LYS A 356 -20.59 -15.13 -14.82
C LYS A 356 -20.09 -15.73 -13.50
N LEU A 357 -20.67 -15.31 -12.37
CA LEU A 357 -20.38 -15.87 -11.05
C LEU A 357 -20.78 -17.35 -10.96
N ALA A 358 -21.86 -17.76 -11.63
CA ALA A 358 -22.34 -19.15 -11.71
C ALA A 358 -22.52 -19.87 -10.35
N LEU A 359 -22.60 -19.13 -9.25
CA LEU A 359 -22.75 -19.63 -7.88
C LEU A 359 -24.08 -19.17 -7.28
N PRO A 360 -24.73 -20.01 -6.45
CA PRO A 360 -25.94 -19.59 -5.74
C PRO A 360 -25.59 -18.55 -4.66
N ALA A 361 -26.53 -17.64 -4.38
CA ALA A 361 -26.35 -16.57 -3.40
C ALA A 361 -25.91 -17.10 -2.02
N SER A 362 -26.46 -18.24 -1.58
CA SER A 362 -26.10 -18.88 -0.31
C SER A 362 -24.64 -19.34 -0.25
N ALA A 363 -24.10 -19.86 -1.35
CA ALA A 363 -22.69 -20.27 -1.42
C ALA A 363 -21.77 -19.05 -1.36
N ILE A 364 -22.11 -17.98 -2.10
CA ILE A 364 -21.37 -16.72 -2.07
C ILE A 364 -21.38 -16.12 -0.66
N MET A 365 -22.54 -16.07 0.00
CA MET A 365 -22.64 -15.58 1.38
C MET A 365 -21.76 -16.38 2.34
N ALA A 366 -21.77 -17.70 2.24
CA ALA A 366 -20.96 -18.57 3.09
C ALA A 366 -19.46 -18.40 2.83
N ALA A 367 -19.06 -18.28 1.55
CA ALA A 367 -17.67 -18.05 1.16
C ALA A 367 -17.16 -16.68 1.65
N VAL A 368 -17.94 -15.60 1.45
CA VAL A 368 -17.60 -14.25 1.93
C VAL A 368 -17.56 -14.19 3.45
N HIS A 369 -18.43 -14.90 4.15
CA HIS A 369 -18.41 -14.93 5.62
C HIS A 369 -17.18 -15.64 6.18
N ARG A 370 -16.69 -16.67 5.47
CA ARG A 370 -15.50 -17.44 5.84
C ARG A 370 -14.20 -16.91 5.21
N MET A 371 -14.27 -15.86 4.38
CA MET A 371 -13.13 -15.34 3.61
C MET A 371 -12.43 -16.44 2.78
N ASP A 372 -13.24 -17.32 2.19
CA ASP A 372 -12.80 -18.56 1.55
C ASP A 372 -12.56 -18.36 0.03
N LEU A 373 -11.29 -18.25 -0.36
CA LEU A 373 -10.87 -18.05 -1.76
C LEU A 373 -10.94 -19.33 -2.62
N GLU A 374 -11.00 -20.51 -2.00
CA GLU A 374 -11.17 -21.77 -2.74
C GLU A 374 -12.62 -21.90 -3.21
N ALA A 375 -13.58 -21.53 -2.35
CA ALA A 375 -15.00 -21.53 -2.69
C ALA A 375 -15.39 -20.33 -3.59
N LEU A 376 -14.68 -19.21 -3.48
CA LEU A 376 -14.90 -18.01 -4.28
C LEU A 376 -13.57 -17.48 -4.85
N PRO A 377 -13.20 -17.88 -6.08
CA PRO A 377 -11.91 -17.52 -6.68
C PRO A 377 -11.70 -16.01 -6.82
N PRO A 378 -10.45 -15.51 -6.87
CA PRO A 378 -10.14 -14.08 -6.97
C PRO A 378 -10.86 -13.35 -8.11
N GLU A 379 -10.98 -13.96 -9.29
CA GLU A 379 -11.71 -13.37 -10.42
C GLU A 379 -13.20 -13.21 -10.09
N SER A 380 -13.77 -14.16 -9.35
CA SER A 380 -15.16 -14.09 -8.91
C SER A 380 -15.36 -13.04 -7.81
N VAL A 381 -14.37 -12.84 -6.94
CA VAL A 381 -14.37 -11.77 -5.93
C VAL A 381 -14.33 -10.40 -6.59
N ASP A 382 -13.49 -10.19 -7.60
CA ASP A 382 -13.42 -8.94 -8.37
C ASP A 382 -14.73 -8.65 -9.13
N ILE A 383 -15.33 -9.71 -9.66
CA ILE A 383 -16.65 -9.63 -10.28
C ILE A 383 -17.71 -9.22 -9.24
N LEU A 384 -17.67 -9.82 -8.05
CA LEU A 384 -18.58 -9.51 -6.95
C LEU A 384 -18.40 -8.06 -6.47
N LEU A 385 -17.17 -7.55 -6.41
CA LEU A 385 -16.86 -6.18 -6.03
C LEU A 385 -17.52 -5.16 -6.97
N LYS A 386 -17.57 -5.44 -8.28
CA LYS A 386 -18.21 -4.57 -9.29
C LYS A 386 -19.73 -4.50 -9.16
N ILE A 387 -20.36 -5.53 -8.59
CA ILE A 387 -21.81 -5.59 -8.40
C ILE A 387 -22.24 -5.41 -6.94
N ALA A 388 -21.29 -5.12 -6.04
CA ALA A 388 -21.60 -4.83 -4.66
C ALA A 388 -22.66 -3.71 -4.59
N PRO A 389 -23.69 -3.86 -3.74
CA PRO A 389 -24.73 -2.87 -3.57
C PRO A 389 -24.11 -1.58 -3.01
N THR A 390 -24.46 -0.45 -3.62
CA THR A 390 -24.09 0.89 -3.13
C THR A 390 -24.79 1.21 -1.80
N GLN A 391 -24.28 2.17 -1.03
CA GLN A 391 -24.89 2.55 0.26
C GLN A 391 -26.38 2.94 0.11
N ASP A 392 -26.72 3.65 -0.97
CA ASP A 392 -28.11 4.02 -1.28
C ASP A 392 -28.97 2.79 -1.58
N GLU A 393 -28.45 1.82 -2.36
CA GLU A 393 -29.14 0.56 -2.63
C GLU A 393 -29.32 -0.25 -1.34
N MET A 394 -28.29 -0.35 -0.50
CA MET A 394 -28.36 -1.01 0.81
C MET A 394 -29.44 -0.39 1.71
N ALA A 395 -29.58 0.94 1.70
CA ALA A 395 -30.62 1.64 2.45
C ALA A 395 -32.02 1.28 1.95
N ARG A 396 -32.24 1.30 0.62
CA ARG A 396 -33.53 0.93 0.00
C ARG A 396 -33.93 -0.51 0.28
N PHE A 397 -32.98 -1.46 0.25
CA PHE A 397 -33.26 -2.86 0.59
C PHE A 397 -33.59 -3.04 2.07
N ARG A 398 -32.92 -2.32 2.98
CA ARG A 398 -33.24 -2.33 4.42
C ARG A 398 -34.61 -1.73 4.73
N GLU A 399 -34.97 -0.64 4.07
CA GLU A 399 -36.30 -0.02 4.20
C GLU A 399 -37.40 -0.96 3.69
N TYR A 400 -37.19 -1.60 2.54
CA TYR A 400 -38.12 -2.58 1.99
C TYR A 400 -38.34 -3.79 2.92
N GLU A 401 -37.29 -4.28 3.58
CA GLU A 401 -37.37 -5.36 4.58
C GLU A 401 -38.08 -4.89 5.87
N SER A 402 -37.82 -3.65 6.31
CA SER A 402 -38.48 -3.02 7.47
C SER A 402 -40.00 -2.88 7.27
N ASP A 403 -40.43 -2.59 6.03
CA ASP A 403 -41.84 -2.50 5.65
C ASP A 403 -42.56 -3.87 5.63
N ARG A 404 -41.88 -4.97 6.01
CA ARG A 404 -42.38 -6.36 5.96
C ARG A 404 -42.85 -6.79 4.57
N LYS A 405 -42.34 -6.15 3.51
CA LYS A 405 -42.65 -6.54 2.13
C LYS A 405 -41.92 -7.84 1.79
N ASN A 406 -42.58 -8.71 1.04
CA ASN A 406 -42.03 -10.03 0.75
C ASN A 406 -40.90 -9.93 -0.29
N ILE A 407 -39.68 -10.29 0.10
CA ILE A 407 -38.51 -10.31 -0.79
C ILE A 407 -38.69 -11.32 -1.93
N ALA A 408 -39.49 -12.38 -1.73
CA ALA A 408 -39.76 -13.40 -2.75
C ALA A 408 -40.56 -12.87 -3.96
N GLU A 409 -41.23 -11.73 -3.82
CA GLU A 409 -41.99 -11.07 -4.90
C GLU A 409 -41.11 -10.19 -5.81
N LEU A 410 -39.85 -9.97 -5.42
CA LEU A 410 -38.89 -9.19 -6.20
C LEU A 410 -38.28 -9.99 -7.35
N SER A 411 -37.68 -9.32 -8.34
CA SER A 411 -36.90 -10.00 -9.40
C SER A 411 -35.76 -10.84 -8.81
N GLU A 412 -35.28 -11.85 -9.53
CA GLU A 412 -34.18 -12.71 -9.05
C GLU A 412 -32.88 -11.93 -8.78
N GLU A 413 -32.65 -10.87 -9.53
CA GLU A 413 -31.51 -9.96 -9.36
C GLU A 413 -31.63 -9.11 -8.10
N ASP A 414 -32.83 -8.59 -7.81
CA ASP A 414 -33.11 -7.87 -6.57
C ASP A 414 -33.02 -8.80 -5.36
N GLN A 415 -33.53 -10.04 -5.48
CA GLN A 415 -33.37 -11.05 -4.46
C GLN A 415 -31.89 -11.34 -4.21
N PHE A 416 -31.08 -11.50 -5.26
CA PHE A 416 -29.64 -11.72 -5.13
C PHE A 416 -28.96 -10.58 -4.36
N LEU A 417 -29.23 -9.32 -4.71
CA LEU A 417 -28.66 -8.19 -3.96
C LEU A 417 -29.19 -8.10 -2.53
N ALA A 418 -30.46 -8.39 -2.28
CA ALA A 418 -31.01 -8.43 -0.93
C ALA A 418 -30.27 -9.46 -0.04
N HIS A 419 -29.85 -10.61 -0.59
CA HIS A 419 -29.02 -11.58 0.13
C HIS A 419 -27.61 -11.03 0.42
N LEU A 420 -27.01 -10.30 -0.53
CA LEU A 420 -25.71 -9.67 -0.32
C LEU A 420 -25.75 -8.55 0.75
N VAL A 421 -26.82 -7.76 0.79
CA VAL A 421 -27.01 -6.68 1.80
C VAL A 421 -27.04 -7.25 3.23
N LYS A 422 -27.46 -8.51 3.42
CA LYS A 422 -27.43 -9.19 4.72
C LYS A 422 -26.03 -9.52 5.22
N ILE A 423 -25.03 -9.49 4.34
CA ILE A 423 -23.64 -9.69 4.72
C ILE A 423 -23.14 -8.42 5.40
N GLU A 424 -22.81 -8.53 6.68
CA GLU A 424 -22.19 -7.45 7.42
C GLU A 424 -20.87 -7.03 6.78
N ARG A 425 -20.71 -5.71 6.58
CA ARG A 425 -19.50 -5.09 6.03
C ARG A 425 -19.04 -5.73 4.71
N LEU A 426 -19.99 -6.15 3.87
CA LEU A 426 -19.75 -6.79 2.57
C LEU A 426 -18.64 -6.13 1.76
N GLU A 427 -18.74 -4.81 1.54
CA GLU A 427 -17.77 -4.07 0.73
C GLU A 427 -16.33 -4.26 1.24
N HIS A 428 -16.13 -4.21 2.56
CA HIS A 428 -14.83 -4.41 3.18
C HIS A 428 -14.36 -5.86 3.02
N LYS A 429 -15.23 -6.85 3.29
CA LYS A 429 -14.88 -8.27 3.17
C LYS A 429 -14.47 -8.63 1.73
N VAL A 430 -15.22 -8.17 0.73
CA VAL A 430 -14.92 -8.43 -0.68
C VAL A 430 -13.61 -7.73 -1.11
N LYS A 431 -13.35 -6.51 -0.63
CA LYS A 431 -12.05 -5.83 -0.87
C LYS A 431 -10.88 -6.60 -0.25
N ILE A 432 -11.04 -7.09 0.99
CA ILE A 432 -10.01 -7.90 1.66
C ILE A 432 -9.80 -9.21 0.92
N MET A 433 -10.86 -9.91 0.49
CA MET A 433 -10.72 -11.14 -0.30
C MET A 433 -10.01 -10.88 -1.64
N SER A 434 -10.34 -9.79 -2.34
CA SER A 434 -9.69 -9.43 -3.62
C SER A 434 -8.19 -9.19 -3.41
N PHE A 435 -7.85 -8.53 -2.30
CA PHE A 435 -6.46 -8.33 -1.90
C PHE A 435 -5.76 -9.64 -1.52
N MET A 436 -6.36 -10.50 -0.68
CA MET A 436 -5.80 -11.80 -0.33
C MET A 436 -5.48 -12.64 -1.58
N GLY A 437 -6.34 -12.58 -2.60
CA GLY A 437 -6.14 -13.29 -3.86
C GLY A 437 -5.04 -12.73 -4.76
N THR A 438 -4.68 -11.46 -4.60
CA THR A 438 -3.66 -10.77 -5.43
C THR A 438 -2.36 -10.47 -4.69
N PHE A 439 -2.30 -10.77 -3.39
CA PHE A 439 -1.19 -10.47 -2.51
C PHE A 439 0.11 -11.14 -2.96
N GLU A 440 0.09 -12.46 -3.15
CA GLU A 440 1.27 -13.24 -3.52
C GLU A 440 1.86 -12.77 -4.86
N GLU A 441 1.02 -12.59 -5.88
CA GLU A 441 1.47 -12.07 -7.19
C GLU A 441 2.07 -10.67 -7.08
N SER A 442 1.46 -9.81 -6.25
CA SER A 442 1.98 -8.46 -6.01
C SER A 442 3.31 -8.48 -5.25
N ALA A 443 3.45 -9.36 -4.26
CA ALA A 443 4.68 -9.55 -3.50
C ALA A 443 5.81 -10.06 -4.40
N ASP A 444 5.54 -11.09 -5.21
CA ASP A 444 6.48 -11.66 -6.19
C ASP A 444 6.93 -10.62 -7.24
N LEU A 445 6.05 -9.67 -7.60
CA LEU A 445 6.39 -8.59 -8.51
C LEU A 445 7.22 -7.48 -7.84
N LEU A 446 6.99 -7.20 -6.57
CA LEU A 446 7.60 -6.10 -5.83
C LEU A 446 8.96 -6.47 -5.21
N GLU A 447 9.11 -7.67 -4.68
CA GLU A 447 10.34 -8.14 -4.03
C GLU A 447 11.61 -7.94 -4.91
N PRO A 448 11.66 -8.39 -6.18
CA PRO A 448 12.83 -8.19 -7.01
C PRO A 448 13.12 -6.71 -7.29
N GLN A 449 12.10 -5.85 -7.31
CA GLN A 449 12.28 -4.41 -7.50
C GLN A 449 12.97 -3.77 -6.29
N PHE A 450 12.60 -4.17 -5.07
CA PHE A 450 13.28 -3.72 -3.84
C PHE A 450 14.70 -4.21 -3.74
N VAL A 451 14.95 -5.48 -4.09
CA VAL A 451 16.29 -6.05 -4.10
C VAL A 451 17.18 -5.28 -5.08
N ASN A 452 16.68 -5.01 -6.29
CA ASN A 452 17.41 -4.24 -7.29
C ASN A 452 17.65 -2.79 -6.84
N LEU A 453 16.65 -2.11 -6.27
CA LEU A 453 16.79 -0.73 -5.79
C LEU A 453 17.78 -0.64 -4.62
N THR A 454 17.73 -1.58 -3.69
CA THR A 454 18.64 -1.66 -2.55
C THR A 454 20.06 -1.95 -3.01
N ALA A 455 20.23 -2.92 -3.91
CA ALA A 455 21.53 -3.26 -4.49
C ALA A 455 22.12 -2.09 -5.28
N ALA A 456 21.34 -1.42 -6.13
CA ALA A 456 21.77 -0.24 -6.88
C ALA A 456 22.17 0.91 -5.94
N SER A 457 21.34 1.21 -4.94
CA SER A 457 21.61 2.26 -3.95
C SER A 457 22.91 1.99 -3.19
N LYS A 458 23.11 0.75 -2.75
CA LYS A 458 24.34 0.33 -2.07
C LYS A 458 25.55 0.45 -3.00
N CYS A 459 25.44 -0.04 -4.23
CA CYS A 459 26.50 0.03 -5.23
C CYS A 459 26.93 1.47 -5.52
N VAL A 460 25.99 2.39 -5.77
CA VAL A 460 26.31 3.80 -6.01
C VAL A 460 26.99 4.43 -4.80
N ARG A 461 26.49 4.16 -3.59
CA ARG A 461 27.04 4.73 -2.34
C ARG A 461 28.44 4.21 -2.02
N GLU A 462 28.77 2.99 -2.40
CA GLU A 462 30.05 2.33 -2.09
C GLU A 462 31.03 2.34 -3.29
N ALA A 463 30.65 2.90 -4.44
CA ALA A 463 31.46 2.94 -5.66
C ALA A 463 32.62 3.95 -5.57
N THR A 464 33.69 3.55 -4.86
CA THR A 464 34.90 4.36 -4.66
C THR A 464 35.55 4.84 -5.96
N LYS A 465 35.56 4.01 -7.01
CA LYS A 465 36.13 4.40 -8.31
C LYS A 465 35.27 5.44 -9.01
N PHE A 466 33.94 5.30 -8.93
CA PHE A 466 33.01 6.30 -9.44
C PHE A 466 33.17 7.64 -8.71
N HIS A 467 33.33 7.63 -7.38
CA HIS A 467 33.62 8.86 -6.62
C HIS A 467 34.90 9.54 -7.09
N LYS A 468 35.96 8.76 -7.39
CA LYS A 468 37.22 9.32 -7.91
C LYS A 468 37.07 9.91 -9.30
N ILE A 469 36.22 9.33 -10.16
CA ILE A 469 35.86 9.92 -11.45
C ILE A 469 35.14 11.26 -11.27
N LEU A 470 34.19 11.35 -10.33
CA LEU A 470 33.51 12.61 -10.02
C LEU A 470 34.50 13.68 -9.53
N GLU A 471 35.54 13.29 -8.78
CA GLU A 471 36.60 14.18 -8.32
C GLU A 471 37.46 14.70 -9.49
N VAL A 472 37.82 13.84 -10.44
CA VAL A 472 38.50 14.26 -11.68
C VAL A 472 37.63 15.26 -12.44
N MET A 473 36.35 14.96 -12.61
CA MET A 473 35.40 15.87 -13.27
C MET A 473 35.27 17.21 -12.53
N LEU A 474 35.25 17.20 -11.20
CA LEU A 474 35.25 18.41 -10.37
C LEU A 474 36.52 19.24 -10.60
N ALA A 475 37.69 18.61 -10.70
CA ALA A 475 38.95 19.28 -10.99
C ALA A 475 38.94 19.97 -12.36
N TYR A 476 38.50 19.27 -13.42
CA TYR A 476 38.32 19.85 -14.75
C TYR A 476 37.34 21.02 -14.74
N GLY A 477 36.18 20.86 -14.09
CA GLY A 477 35.17 21.91 -13.96
C GLY A 477 35.71 23.15 -13.23
N ASN A 478 36.41 22.97 -12.11
CA ASN A 478 37.02 24.05 -11.34
C ASN A 478 38.13 24.75 -12.11
N TYR A 479 38.99 24.00 -12.80
CA TYR A 479 40.05 24.58 -13.63
C TYR A 479 39.47 25.49 -14.73
N MET A 480 38.48 24.98 -15.48
CA MET A 480 37.85 25.72 -16.58
C MET A 480 37.04 26.95 -16.12
N ASN A 481 36.41 26.90 -14.95
CA ASN A 481 35.49 27.94 -14.48
C ASN A 481 36.06 28.89 -13.41
N SER A 482 37.28 28.63 -12.94
CA SER A 482 37.98 29.41 -11.90
C SER A 482 37.89 30.93 -12.11
N GLY A 483 38.13 31.40 -13.35
CA GLY A 483 38.14 32.83 -13.68
C GLY A 483 36.77 33.52 -13.83
N ARG A 484 35.65 32.77 -13.87
CA ARG A 484 34.30 33.37 -14.07
C ARG A 484 33.33 33.09 -12.93
N LYS A 485 33.39 31.89 -12.35
CA LYS A 485 32.40 31.41 -11.37
C LYS A 485 33.04 31.00 -10.03
N GLY A 486 34.35 31.13 -9.90
CA GLY A 486 35.09 30.68 -8.71
C GLY A 486 35.20 29.15 -8.62
N ALA A 487 35.79 28.68 -7.53
CA ALA A 487 35.91 27.25 -7.23
C ALA A 487 34.68 26.75 -6.47
N VAL A 488 34.22 25.53 -6.79
CA VAL A 488 33.10 24.86 -6.13
C VAL A 488 33.54 23.53 -5.55
N TYR A 489 32.83 23.06 -4.52
CA TYR A 489 33.11 21.81 -3.82
C TYR A 489 32.34 20.59 -4.39
N GLY A 490 31.41 20.81 -5.32
CA GLY A 490 30.60 19.75 -5.91
C GLY A 490 29.65 20.27 -6.97
N PHE A 491 28.98 19.35 -7.66
CA PHE A 491 28.02 19.66 -8.72
C PHE A 491 26.83 18.68 -8.68
N LYS A 492 25.69 19.08 -9.26
CA LYS A 492 24.52 18.19 -9.39
C LYS A 492 24.83 17.07 -10.38
N ILE A 493 24.43 15.83 -10.10
CA ILE A 493 24.68 14.66 -10.97
C ILE A 493 24.13 14.87 -12.40
N SER A 494 23.03 15.59 -12.58
CA SER A 494 22.50 15.98 -13.89
C SER A 494 23.47 16.80 -14.76
N SER A 495 24.54 17.36 -14.18
CA SER A 495 25.57 18.07 -14.93
C SER A 495 26.41 17.13 -15.79
N LEU A 496 26.45 15.83 -15.46
CA LEU A 496 27.20 14.83 -16.23
C LEU A 496 26.71 14.76 -17.68
N ASP A 497 25.41 14.92 -17.92
CA ASP A 497 24.81 14.91 -19.26
C ASP A 497 25.38 16.01 -20.16
N THR A 498 25.76 17.15 -19.57
CA THR A 498 26.28 18.32 -20.30
C THR A 498 27.71 18.13 -20.79
N LEU A 499 28.48 17.20 -20.22
CA LEU A 499 29.88 16.95 -20.59
C LEU A 499 30.02 16.43 -22.03
N SER A 500 29.02 15.68 -22.49
CA SER A 500 28.96 15.17 -23.86
C SER A 500 28.75 16.29 -24.90
N GLY A 501 28.03 17.36 -24.51
CA GLY A 501 27.68 18.49 -25.38
C GLY A 501 28.77 19.55 -25.50
N LEU A 502 29.71 19.62 -24.55
CA LEU A 502 30.77 20.62 -24.55
C LEU A 502 31.92 20.18 -25.48
N LYS A 503 31.96 20.72 -26.69
CA LYS A 503 32.95 20.36 -27.73
C LYS A 503 34.19 21.25 -27.71
N SER A 504 35.34 20.68 -28.10
CA SER A 504 36.57 21.45 -28.31
C SER A 504 36.41 22.44 -29.46
N SER A 505 36.99 23.63 -29.29
CA SER A 505 36.99 24.68 -30.32
C SER A 505 37.97 24.39 -31.46
N VAL A 506 39.00 23.60 -31.19
CA VAL A 506 40.04 23.22 -32.15
C VAL A 506 39.59 22.01 -32.96
N GLU A 507 39.01 21.01 -32.29
CA GLU A 507 38.56 19.76 -32.90
C GLU A 507 37.12 19.45 -32.50
N ARG A 508 36.17 19.73 -33.40
CA ARG A 508 34.72 19.59 -33.10
C ARG A 508 34.25 18.14 -32.93
N SER A 509 35.07 17.14 -33.28
CA SER A 509 34.83 15.71 -33.00
C SER A 509 35.03 15.38 -31.52
N LEU A 510 35.89 16.12 -30.80
CA LEU A 510 36.20 15.85 -29.40
C LEU A 510 35.30 16.65 -28.47
N SER A 511 34.69 15.96 -27.50
CA SER A 511 33.99 16.58 -26.37
C SER A 511 34.84 16.58 -25.12
N LEU A 512 34.46 17.38 -24.12
CA LEU A 512 35.09 17.38 -22.81
C LEU A 512 35.08 15.97 -22.19
N LEU A 513 34.02 15.19 -22.41
CA LEU A 513 33.97 13.80 -21.99
C LEU A 513 35.08 12.94 -22.63
N HIS A 514 35.38 13.12 -23.92
CA HIS A 514 36.48 12.40 -24.58
C HIS A 514 37.84 12.76 -23.97
N ILE A 515 38.06 14.05 -23.68
CA ILE A 515 39.32 14.52 -23.09
C ILE A 515 39.48 13.99 -21.65
N ILE A 516 38.41 13.98 -20.85
CA ILE A 516 38.42 13.43 -19.50
C ILE A 516 38.65 11.91 -19.54
N ALA A 517 37.99 11.19 -20.46
CA ALA A 517 38.18 9.75 -20.63
C ALA A 517 39.62 9.41 -21.00
N ASP A 518 40.23 10.16 -21.93
CA ASP A 518 41.63 10.00 -22.32
C ASP A 518 42.59 10.30 -21.16
N SER A 519 42.31 11.36 -20.39
CA SER A 519 43.09 11.70 -19.19
C SER A 519 43.01 10.61 -18.11
N ILE A 520 41.82 10.04 -17.88
CA ILE A 520 41.63 8.91 -16.96
C ILE A 520 42.39 7.68 -17.46
N ALA A 521 42.33 7.36 -18.75
CA ALA A 521 43.03 6.20 -19.31
C ALA A 521 44.55 6.29 -19.13
N HIS A 522 45.13 7.48 -19.26
CA HIS A 522 46.58 7.69 -19.10
C HIS A 522 47.02 7.87 -17.65
N SER A 523 46.23 8.57 -16.82
CA SER A 523 46.65 9.00 -15.47
C SER A 523 46.09 8.14 -14.35
N PHE A 524 44.95 7.47 -14.58
CA PHE A 524 44.20 6.69 -13.58
C PHE A 524 43.60 5.40 -14.20
N PRO A 525 44.42 4.50 -14.78
CA PRO A 525 43.94 3.32 -15.49
C PRO A 525 43.11 2.37 -14.60
N GLU A 526 43.32 2.39 -13.28
CA GLU A 526 42.55 1.61 -12.30
C GLU A 526 41.07 2.01 -12.22
N LEU A 527 40.70 3.20 -12.72
CA LEU A 527 39.33 3.69 -12.75
C LEU A 527 38.55 3.22 -13.98
N LEU A 528 39.20 2.66 -15.00
CA LEU A 528 38.55 2.28 -16.27
C LEU A 528 37.42 1.24 -16.09
N ASN A 529 37.49 0.39 -15.07
CA ASN A 529 36.45 -0.59 -14.74
C ASN A 529 35.46 -0.10 -13.67
N PHE A 530 35.32 1.21 -13.44
CA PHE A 530 34.34 1.74 -12.47
C PHE A 530 32.90 1.27 -12.75
N GLY A 531 32.56 0.98 -14.02
CA GLY A 531 31.24 0.47 -14.41
C GLY A 531 30.87 -0.84 -13.71
N GLU A 532 31.85 -1.67 -13.33
CA GLU A 532 31.60 -2.91 -12.58
C GLU A 532 30.99 -2.65 -11.19
N GLN A 533 31.30 -1.48 -10.58
CA GLN A 533 30.73 -1.07 -9.30
C GLN A 533 29.29 -0.55 -9.44
N LEU A 534 28.84 -0.20 -10.65
CA LEU A 534 27.53 0.40 -10.93
C LEU A 534 26.57 -0.54 -11.67
N LYS A 535 26.93 -1.81 -11.86
CA LYS A 535 26.18 -2.82 -12.64
C LYS A 535 24.70 -3.02 -12.29
N PHE A 536 24.25 -2.61 -11.10
CA PHE A 536 22.86 -2.71 -10.68
C PHE A 536 22.04 -1.43 -10.93
N ALA A 537 22.69 -0.31 -11.27
CA ALA A 537 22.03 0.96 -11.53
C ALA A 537 21.05 0.87 -12.71
N ASP A 538 21.42 0.18 -13.79
CA ASP A 538 20.56 -0.01 -14.96
C ASP A 538 19.29 -0.77 -14.62
N LYS A 539 19.39 -1.80 -13.77
CA LYS A 539 18.24 -2.60 -13.32
C LYS A 539 17.27 -1.81 -12.43
N ALA A 540 17.77 -0.81 -11.69
CA ALA A 540 16.95 0.07 -10.88
C ALA A 540 16.40 1.27 -11.65
N SER A 541 16.97 1.62 -12.82
CA SER A 541 16.55 2.77 -13.61
C SER A 541 15.12 2.65 -14.18
N GLY A 542 14.67 1.42 -14.43
CA GLY A 542 13.29 1.12 -14.88
C GLY A 542 12.27 1.03 -13.74
N THR A 543 12.71 1.09 -12.49
CA THR A 543 11.84 0.93 -11.32
C THR A 543 11.14 2.24 -10.98
N SER A 544 9.81 2.27 -11.09
CA SER A 544 9.02 3.44 -10.67
C SER A 544 8.74 3.39 -9.18
N ILE A 545 9.48 4.19 -8.41
CA ILE A 545 9.28 4.35 -6.95
C ILE A 545 7.85 4.81 -6.64
N THR A 546 7.24 5.61 -7.51
CA THR A 546 5.85 6.07 -7.36
C THR A 546 4.85 4.93 -7.47
N LEU A 547 5.03 3.99 -8.41
CA LEU A 547 4.15 2.82 -8.54
C LEU A 547 4.31 1.88 -7.34
N ILE A 548 5.54 1.66 -6.88
CA ILE A 548 5.83 0.90 -5.66
C ILE A 548 5.14 1.53 -4.45
N SER A 549 5.24 2.86 -4.29
CA SER A 549 4.61 3.57 -3.17
C SER A 549 3.08 3.52 -3.22
N ILE A 550 2.47 3.60 -4.40
CA ILE A 550 1.01 3.49 -4.57
C ILE A 550 0.55 2.08 -4.19
N LEU A 551 1.27 1.06 -4.64
CA LEU A 551 0.96 -0.32 -4.28
C LEU A 551 1.03 -0.48 -2.76
N ILE A 552 2.15 -0.13 -2.11
CA ILE A 552 2.33 -0.22 -0.64
C ILE A 552 1.26 0.56 0.14
N CYS A 553 0.93 1.79 -0.24
CA CYS A 553 -0.14 2.55 0.43
C CYS A 553 -1.50 1.84 0.33
N GLY A 554 -1.73 1.07 -0.73
CA GLY A 554 -2.88 0.17 -0.83
C GLY A 554 -2.84 -0.95 0.21
N PHE A 555 -1.67 -1.55 0.48
CA PHE A 555 -1.47 -2.57 1.53
C PHE A 555 -1.77 -2.00 2.93
N ASP A 556 -1.24 -0.82 3.27
CA ASP A 556 -1.45 -0.20 4.59
C ASP A 556 -2.92 0.13 4.88
N LEU A 557 -3.66 0.57 3.85
CA LEU A 557 -5.09 0.86 3.95
C LEU A 557 -5.91 -0.41 4.21
N LEU A 558 -5.48 -1.54 3.65
CA LEU A 558 -6.16 -2.83 3.78
C LEU A 558 -5.82 -3.54 5.10
N GLN A 559 -4.59 -3.43 5.58
CA GLN A 559 -4.20 -3.90 6.92
C GLN A 559 -4.96 -3.11 8.01
N SER A 560 -5.14 -1.80 7.82
CA SER A 560 -5.99 -0.99 8.70
C SER A 560 -7.46 -1.45 8.71
N LEU A 561 -7.95 -2.00 7.59
CA LEU A 561 -9.30 -2.54 7.48
C LEU A 561 -9.43 -3.95 8.09
N GLU A 562 -8.39 -4.77 8.04
CA GLU A 562 -8.34 -6.08 8.71
C GLU A 562 -8.45 -5.93 10.23
N HIS A 563 -7.68 -5.01 10.81
CA HIS A 563 -7.77 -4.67 12.23
C HIS A 563 -9.16 -4.14 12.62
N ALA A 564 -9.82 -3.42 11.72
CA ALA A 564 -11.19 -2.97 11.94
C ALA A 564 -12.21 -4.10 11.83
N CYS A 565 -11.95 -5.18 11.06
CA CYS A 565 -12.88 -6.28 10.80
C CYS A 565 -12.94 -7.36 11.89
N HIS A 566 -12.02 -7.32 12.86
CA HIS A 566 -12.01 -8.23 14.02
C HIS A 566 -12.85 -7.76 15.23
N PHE A 567 -13.62 -6.68 15.07
CA PHE A 567 -14.73 -6.27 15.94
C PHE A 567 -16.03 -6.24 15.12
#